data_AF-A0A950SPW8-F1
#
_entry.id   AF-A0A950SPW8-F1
#
_cell.length_a   1.000
_cell.length_b   1.000
_cell.length_c   1.000
_cell.angle_alpha   90.00
_cell.angle_beta   90.00
_cell.angle_gamma   90.00
#
_symmetry.space_group_name_H-M   'P 1'
#
loop_
_entity.id
_entity.type
_entity.pdbx_description
1 polymer ?
#
loop_
_entity_poly.entity_id
_entity_poly.type
_entity_poly.pdbx_seq_one_letter_code
_entity_poly.pdbx_strand_id
1 'polypeptide(L)'
;ITTRQGELFPGAEPGPQFYPVSAIDYLTGYLMAFGAMAALARRAREGGSWLVRISLAQTGRWLVNLGEVPEATLRDVPKEIPPADIDRWSIESDTPIGRLRHLGPTVRLSETPPHWARPSVPLGHNPPEWPARAA
;
A
#
# COMPACT_ATOMS: atom_id res chain seq x y z
N ILE A 1 5.73 22.17 -1.29
CA ILE A 1 4.70 22.15 -2.36
C ILE A 1 5.49 22.40 -3.62
N THR A 2 5.67 21.35 -4.40
CA THR A 2 6.41 21.40 -5.66
C THR A 2 5.53 22.05 -6.73
N THR A 3 6.13 22.63 -7.77
CA THR A 3 5.41 23.45 -8.77
C THR A 3 4.25 22.70 -9.44
N ARG A 4 4.38 21.38 -9.67
CA ARG A 4 3.33 20.52 -10.25
C ARG A 4 2.15 20.25 -9.34
N GLN A 5 2.35 20.26 -8.02
CA GLN A 5 1.23 20.30 -7.07
C GLN A 5 0.48 21.64 -7.16
N GLY A 6 0.79 22.53 -8.11
CA GLY A 6 0.03 23.74 -8.43
C GLY A 6 -0.84 23.64 -9.69
N GLU A 7 -0.53 22.71 -10.61
CA GLU A 7 -0.88 22.88 -12.04
C GLU A 7 -1.68 21.71 -12.67
N LEU A 8 -1.76 20.53 -12.04
CA LEU A 8 -2.11 19.28 -12.74
C LEU A 8 -3.57 18.75 -12.62
N PHE A 9 -4.54 19.57 -12.24
CA PHE A 9 -5.95 19.26 -12.52
C PHE A 9 -6.47 20.18 -13.64
N PRO A 10 -7.16 19.66 -14.67
CA PRO A 10 -7.72 20.52 -15.71
C PRO A 10 -8.71 21.53 -15.09
N GLY A 11 -8.39 22.83 -15.16
CA GLY A 11 -9.35 23.93 -14.93
C GLY A 11 -9.48 24.49 -13.51
N ALA A 12 -8.58 24.20 -12.57
CA ALA A 12 -8.58 24.84 -11.25
C ALA A 12 -7.43 25.84 -11.10
N GLU A 13 -7.75 27.01 -10.51
CA GLU A 13 -6.83 28.11 -10.19
C GLU A 13 -5.47 27.63 -9.60
N PRO A 14 -4.36 28.34 -9.86
CA PRO A 14 -3.06 27.99 -9.31
C PRO A 14 -3.09 27.89 -7.78
N GLY A 15 -2.70 26.73 -7.22
CA GLY A 15 -2.68 26.51 -5.77
C GLY A 15 -2.38 25.07 -5.36
N PRO A 16 -2.10 24.80 -4.07
CA PRO A 16 -1.73 23.46 -3.60
C PRO A 16 -2.77 22.40 -3.96
N GLN A 17 -2.32 21.32 -4.59
CA GLN A 17 -3.13 20.21 -5.08
C GLN A 17 -2.92 18.97 -4.24
N PHE A 18 -3.99 18.20 -4.06
CA PHE A 18 -3.91 16.87 -3.49
C PHE A 18 -3.29 15.89 -4.49
N TYR A 19 -2.56 14.91 -3.96
CA TYR A 19 -2.20 13.75 -4.77
C TYR A 19 -3.49 12.99 -5.18
N PRO A 20 -3.51 12.35 -6.36
CA PRO A 20 -4.64 11.53 -6.80
C PRO A 20 -4.79 10.22 -6.02
N VAL A 21 -4.07 10.09 -4.90
CA VAL A 21 -4.02 8.92 -4.02
C VAL A 21 -3.75 9.40 -2.59
N SER A 22 -4.20 8.64 -1.60
CA SER A 22 -3.85 8.84 -0.18
C SER A 22 -2.40 8.45 0.10
N ALA A 23 -1.45 9.16 -0.51
CA ALA A 23 -0.04 8.78 -0.56
C ALA A 23 0.57 8.59 0.83
N ILE A 24 0.30 9.52 1.75
CA ILE A 24 0.85 9.44 3.12
C ILE A 24 0.23 8.29 3.91
N ASP A 25 -1.04 7.96 3.72
CA ASP A 25 -1.69 6.84 4.41
C ASP A 25 -1.08 5.51 3.99
N TYR A 26 -0.94 5.28 2.68
CA TYR A 26 -0.31 4.08 2.14
C TYR A 26 1.15 3.96 2.57
N LEU A 27 1.95 5.02 2.36
CA LEU A 27 3.37 4.99 2.69
C LEU A 27 3.60 4.80 4.19
N THR A 28 2.90 5.54 5.05
CA THR A 28 3.02 5.39 6.50
C THR A 28 2.58 4.00 6.95
N GLY A 29 1.50 3.45 6.39
CA GLY A 29 1.05 2.09 6.67
C GLY A 29 2.11 1.04 6.33
N TYR A 30 2.71 1.12 5.14
CA TYR A 30 3.77 0.20 4.73
C TYR A 30 5.04 0.34 5.59
N LEU A 31 5.45 1.57 5.92
CA LEU A 31 6.57 1.80 6.82
C LEU A 31 6.29 1.24 8.22
N MET A 32 5.04 1.30 8.68
CA MET A 32 4.63 0.71 9.98
C MET A 32 4.68 -0.81 9.95
N ALA A 33 4.19 -1.44 8.89
CA ALA A 33 4.31 -2.88 8.71
C ALA A 33 5.78 -3.32 8.66
N PHE A 34 6.62 -2.60 7.90
CA PHE A 34 8.06 -2.85 7.87
C PHE A 34 8.70 -2.72 9.26
N GLY A 35 8.41 -1.64 9.98
CA GLY A 35 8.93 -1.42 11.32
C GLY A 35 8.50 -2.51 12.31
N ALA A 36 7.25 -2.97 12.24
CA ALA A 36 6.76 -4.09 13.05
C ALA A 36 7.53 -5.39 12.74
N MET A 37 7.78 -5.70 11.47
CA MET A 37 8.59 -6.85 11.07
C MET A 37 10.03 -6.74 11.56
N ALA A 38 10.64 -5.56 11.47
CA ALA A 38 11.98 -5.31 11.99
C ALA A 38 12.06 -5.47 13.51
N ALA A 39 11.06 -4.96 14.25
CA ALA A 39 10.94 -5.12 15.69
C ALA A 39 10.77 -6.59 16.10
N LEU A 40 9.95 -7.36 15.38
CA LEU A 40 9.77 -8.79 15.60
C LEU A 40 11.06 -9.57 15.35
N ALA A 41 11.75 -9.29 14.24
CA ALA A 41 13.03 -9.91 13.91
C ALA A 41 14.09 -9.61 14.99
N ARG A 42 14.11 -8.37 15.50
CA ARG A 42 15.00 -7.98 16.59
C ARG A 42 14.66 -8.69 17.89
N ARG A 43 13.39 -8.73 18.27
CA ARG A 43 12.89 -9.48 19.44
C ARG A 43 13.27 -10.96 19.37
N ALA A 44 13.19 -11.59 18.20
CA ALA A 44 13.51 -13.00 18.04
C ALA A 44 14.99 -13.31 18.28
N ARG A 45 15.90 -12.34 18.03
CA ARG A 45 17.36 -12.52 18.17
C ARG A 45 17.88 -12.04 19.51
N GLU A 46 17.37 -10.90 19.99
CA GLU A 46 17.90 -10.18 21.14
C GLU A 46 16.97 -10.24 22.37
N GLY A 47 15.73 -10.72 22.20
CA GLY A 47 14.69 -10.62 23.23
C GLY A 47 14.11 -9.20 23.37
N GLY A 48 13.37 -8.99 24.46
CA GLY A 48 12.80 -7.68 24.83
C GLY A 48 11.54 -7.25 24.06
N SER A 49 11.21 -5.97 24.23
CA SER A 49 10.09 -5.29 23.59
C SER A 49 10.60 -4.03 22.88
N TRP A 50 10.07 -3.77 21.69
CA TRP A 50 10.53 -2.67 20.83
C TRP A 50 9.36 -1.74 20.52
N LEU A 51 9.62 -0.44 20.51
CA LEU A 51 8.67 0.58 20.11
C LEU A 51 9.09 1.15 18.75
N VAL A 52 8.16 1.12 17.79
CA VAL A 52 8.31 1.79 16.49
C VAL A 52 7.34 2.97 16.45
N ARG A 53 7.85 4.15 16.09
CA ARG A 53 7.05 5.37 15.92
C ARG A 53 7.21 5.90 14.51
N ILE A 54 6.09 6.22 13.88
CA ILE A 54 6.02 6.77 12.52
C ILE A 54 4.95 7.86 12.52
N SER A 55 5.14 8.90 11.73
CA SER A 55 4.24 10.04 11.63
C SER A 55 3.84 10.28 10.18
N LEU A 56 2.53 10.39 9.93
CA LEU A 56 1.98 10.77 8.62
C LEU A 56 2.60 12.08 8.10
N ALA A 57 2.74 13.09 8.97
CA ALA A 57 3.32 14.37 8.60
C ALA A 57 4.81 14.25 8.23
N GLN A 58 5.57 13.44 8.96
CA GLN A 58 6.98 13.19 8.62
C GLN A 58 7.13 12.37 7.34
N THR A 59 6.26 11.39 7.11
CA THR A 59 6.20 10.66 5.84
C THR A 59 5.87 11.59 4.68
N GLY A 60 4.91 12.51 4.86
CA GLY A 60 4.61 13.54 3.85
C GLY A 60 5.80 14.46 3.56
N ARG A 61 6.51 14.91 4.61
CA ARG A 61 7.73 15.71 4.43
C ARG A 61 8.82 14.93 3.71
N TRP A 62 9.02 13.66 4.08
CA TRP A 62 9.98 12.78 3.42
C TRP A 62 9.65 12.57 1.94
N LEU A 63 8.38 12.30 1.61
CA LEU A 63 7.91 12.17 0.23
C LEU A 63 8.21 13.43 -0.59
N VAL A 64 7.91 14.62 -0.06
CA VAL A 64 8.22 15.89 -0.76
C VAL A 64 9.73 16.08 -0.94
N ASN A 65 10.54 15.66 0.03
CA ASN A 65 12.00 15.77 -0.06
C ASN A 65 12.63 14.83 -1.10
N LEU A 66 11.93 13.79 -1.57
CA LEU A 66 12.40 12.94 -2.68
C LEU A 66 12.44 13.70 -4.02
N GLY A 67 11.74 14.83 -4.11
CA GLY A 67 11.64 15.63 -5.33
C GLY A 67 10.70 15.02 -6.36
N GLU A 68 10.67 15.63 -7.54
CA GLU A 68 9.86 15.19 -8.67
C GLU A 68 10.73 14.55 -9.75
N VAL A 69 10.15 13.56 -10.43
CA VAL A 69 10.75 12.97 -11.62
C VAL A 69 10.69 13.99 -12.77
N PRO A 70 11.81 14.33 -13.42
CA PRO A 70 11.83 15.32 -14.50
C PRO A 70 10.91 14.91 -15.65
N GLU A 71 10.13 15.84 -16.18
CA GLU A 71 9.14 15.55 -17.23
C GLU A 71 9.73 14.89 -18.47
N ALA A 72 10.96 15.27 -18.85
CA ALA A 72 11.66 14.66 -19.98
C ALA A 72 11.87 13.14 -19.84
N THR A 73 11.89 12.62 -18.61
CA THR A 73 12.01 11.18 -18.30
C THR A 73 10.67 10.45 -18.30
N LEU A 74 9.54 11.17 -18.32
CA LEU A 74 8.20 10.60 -18.35
C LEU A 74 7.67 10.39 -19.78
N ARG A 75 8.41 10.80 -20.81
CA ARG A 75 7.95 10.77 -22.23
C ARG A 75 7.52 9.39 -22.70
N ASP A 76 8.24 8.35 -22.25
CA ASP A 76 7.98 6.96 -22.66
C ASP A 76 7.20 6.17 -21.59
N VAL A 77 6.74 6.84 -20.52
CA VAL A 77 5.94 6.20 -19.47
C VAL A 77 4.48 6.16 -19.91
N PRO A 78 3.85 4.98 -19.98
CA PRO A 78 2.43 4.87 -20.29
C PRO A 78 1.58 5.70 -19.33
N LYS A 79 0.58 6.40 -19.87
CA LYS A 79 -0.36 7.21 -19.07
C LYS A 79 -1.23 6.35 -18.14
N GLU A 80 -1.46 5.11 -18.54
CA GLU A 80 -2.26 4.13 -17.81
C GLU A 80 -1.46 2.85 -17.63
N ILE A 81 -1.75 2.13 -16.55
CA ILE A 81 -1.17 0.81 -16.32
C ILE A 81 -1.75 -0.15 -17.37
N PRO A 82 -0.92 -0.88 -18.15
CA PRO A 82 -1.41 -1.83 -19.15
C PRO A 82 -2.34 -2.89 -18.54
N PRO A 83 -3.45 -3.26 -19.21
CA PRO A 83 -4.35 -4.29 -18.69
C PRO A 83 -3.65 -5.62 -18.36
N ALA A 84 -2.67 -6.01 -19.16
CA ALA A 84 -1.87 -7.22 -18.94
C ALA A 84 -1.08 -7.18 -17.62
N ASP A 85 -0.64 -6.00 -17.16
CA ASP A 85 0.03 -5.87 -15.87
C ASP A 85 -0.98 -6.01 -14.72
N ILE A 86 -2.19 -5.45 -14.88
CA ILE A 86 -3.28 -5.62 -13.92
C ILE A 86 -3.68 -7.10 -13.85
N ASP A 87 -3.81 -7.78 -14.99
CA ASP A 87 -4.10 -9.22 -15.08
C ASP A 87 -3.04 -10.04 -14.33
N ARG A 88 -1.76 -9.74 -14.54
CA ARG A 88 -0.63 -10.41 -13.89
C ARG A 88 -0.67 -10.34 -12.36
N TRP A 89 -1.17 -9.25 -11.79
CA TRP A 89 -1.27 -9.05 -10.35
C TRP A 89 -2.66 -9.36 -9.78
N SER A 90 -3.63 -9.64 -10.65
CA SER A 90 -4.99 -10.01 -10.24
C SER A 90 -5.05 -11.49 -9.89
N ILE A 91 -5.84 -11.81 -8.86
CA ILE A 91 -6.31 -13.15 -8.54
C ILE A 91 -7.83 -13.16 -8.53
N GLU A 92 -8.42 -14.35 -8.59
CA GLU A 92 -9.84 -14.56 -8.36
C GLU A 92 -10.03 -15.30 -7.04
N SER A 93 -11.03 -14.91 -6.27
CA SER A 93 -11.43 -15.59 -5.04
C SER A 93 -12.94 -15.78 -5.02
N ASP A 94 -13.37 -16.95 -4.56
CA ASP A 94 -14.78 -17.19 -4.26
C ASP A 94 -15.10 -16.52 -2.92
N THR A 95 -16.11 -15.65 -2.95
CA THR A 95 -16.56 -14.90 -1.78
C THR A 95 -18.05 -15.14 -1.53
N PRO A 96 -18.56 -14.83 -0.33
CA PRO A 96 -20.00 -14.92 -0.05
C PRO A 96 -20.88 -14.04 -0.95
N ILE A 97 -20.30 -13.06 -1.66
CA ILE A 97 -21.00 -12.20 -2.62
C ILE A 97 -20.75 -12.61 -4.08
N GLY A 98 -20.18 -13.79 -4.30
CA GLY A 98 -19.84 -14.33 -5.61
C GLY A 98 -18.34 -14.29 -5.89
N ARG A 99 -17.97 -14.63 -7.13
CA ARG A 99 -16.58 -14.66 -7.57
C ARG A 99 -16.06 -13.24 -7.75
N LEU A 100 -14.98 -12.90 -7.04
CA LEU A 100 -14.37 -11.57 -7.06
C LEU A 100 -12.98 -11.65 -7.71
N ARG A 101 -12.71 -10.72 -8.63
CA ARG A 101 -11.37 -10.47 -9.16
C ARG A 101 -10.76 -9.26 -8.44
N HIS A 102 -9.57 -9.42 -7.86
CA HIS A 102 -8.90 -8.40 -7.07
C HIS A 102 -7.38 -8.58 -7.09
N LEU A 103 -6.61 -7.62 -6.55
CA LEU A 103 -5.16 -7.75 -6.47
C LEU A 103 -4.73 -8.85 -5.48
N GLY A 104 -3.78 -9.68 -5.90
CA GLY A 104 -3.06 -10.62 -5.03
C GLY A 104 -1.96 -9.93 -4.21
N PRO A 105 -1.31 -10.66 -3.29
CA PRO A 105 -0.11 -10.17 -2.64
C PRO A 105 1.00 -9.88 -3.66
N THR A 106 1.58 -8.68 -3.62
CA THR A 106 2.62 -8.25 -4.56
C THR A 106 4.02 -8.77 -4.18
N VAL A 107 4.24 -9.04 -2.89
CA VAL A 107 5.50 -9.59 -2.38
C VAL A 107 5.55 -11.08 -2.67
N ARG A 108 6.74 -11.61 -3.02
CA ARG A 108 6.99 -13.05 -3.15
C ARG A 108 8.03 -13.45 -2.12
N LEU A 109 7.67 -14.37 -1.24
CA LEU A 109 8.54 -14.92 -0.21
C LEU A 109 8.66 -16.43 -0.46
N SER A 110 9.89 -16.93 -0.57
CA SER A 110 10.15 -18.34 -0.91
C SER A 110 9.77 -19.31 0.22
N GLU A 111 9.99 -18.90 1.47
CA GLU A 111 9.72 -19.73 2.65
C GLU A 111 8.30 -19.55 3.21
N THR A 112 7.75 -18.34 3.07
CA THR A 112 6.42 -17.98 3.58
C THR A 112 5.56 -17.34 2.50
N PRO A 113 5.14 -18.10 1.47
CA PRO A 113 4.38 -17.55 0.35
C PRO A 113 3.14 -16.78 0.84
N PRO A 114 3.04 -15.47 0.56
CA PRO A 114 1.93 -14.67 1.05
C PRO A 114 0.65 -15.05 0.30
N HIS A 115 -0.46 -15.09 1.02
CA HIS A 115 -1.78 -15.38 0.49
C HIS A 115 -2.86 -14.65 1.30
N TRP A 116 -4.04 -14.50 0.72
CA TRP A 116 -5.21 -14.01 1.44
C TRP A 116 -5.92 -15.17 2.12
N ALA A 117 -5.65 -15.38 3.41
CA ALA A 117 -6.30 -16.45 4.19
C ALA A 117 -7.81 -16.23 4.38
N ARG A 118 -8.29 -14.99 4.18
CA ARG A 118 -9.70 -14.62 4.32
C ARG A 118 -10.10 -13.75 3.12
N PRO A 119 -11.15 -14.14 2.37
CA PRO A 119 -11.64 -13.34 1.26
C PRO A 119 -12.36 -12.08 1.76
N SER A 120 -12.65 -11.17 0.83
CA SER A 120 -13.57 -10.06 1.09
C SER A 120 -14.96 -10.59 1.42
N VAL A 121 -15.61 -9.98 2.41
CA VAL A 121 -16.96 -10.37 2.86
C VAL A 121 -17.82 -9.14 3.15
N PRO A 122 -19.15 -9.26 3.13
CA PRO A 122 -20.05 -8.19 3.58
C PRO A 122 -19.79 -7.75 5.03
N LEU A 123 -20.21 -6.52 5.34
CA LEU A 123 -20.23 -6.04 6.73
C LEU A 123 -21.09 -6.97 7.60
N GLY A 124 -20.56 -7.37 8.76
CA GLY A 124 -21.25 -8.27 9.69
C GLY A 124 -21.20 -9.76 9.34
N HIS A 125 -20.45 -10.18 8.31
CA HIS A 125 -20.41 -11.60 7.90
C HIS A 125 -19.71 -12.52 8.91
N ASN A 126 -18.60 -12.07 9.51
CA ASN A 126 -17.83 -12.90 10.44
C ASN A 126 -18.32 -12.71 11.89
N PRO A 127 -18.33 -13.78 12.71
CA PRO A 127 -18.58 -13.65 14.15
C PRO A 127 -17.48 -12.81 14.83
N PRO A 128 -17.79 -12.11 15.94
CA PRO A 128 -16.84 -11.29 16.69
C PRO A 128 -15.92 -12.14 17.59
N GLU A 129 -15.27 -13.14 17.02
CA GLU A 129 -14.39 -14.08 17.73
C GLU A 129 -13.01 -14.20 17.06
N TRP A 130 -12.02 -14.58 17.86
CA TRP A 130 -10.68 -14.84 17.38
C TRP A 130 -10.63 -16.27 16.85
N PRO A 131 -10.30 -16.48 15.56
CA PRO A 131 -10.18 -17.82 15.03
C PRO A 131 -9.06 -18.58 15.75
N ALA A 132 -9.23 -19.89 15.90
CA ALA A 132 -8.11 -20.76 16.20
C ALA A 132 -7.02 -20.54 15.13
N ARG A 133 -5.75 -20.54 15.55
CA ARG A 133 -4.66 -20.52 14.57
C ARG A 133 -4.79 -21.79 13.72
N ALA A 134 -4.84 -21.61 12.40
CA ALA A 134 -4.67 -22.74 11.49
C ALA A 134 -3.33 -23.41 11.83
N ALA A 135 -3.36 -24.73 11.98
CA ALA A 135 -2.16 -25.55 12.20
C ALA A 135 -1.26 -25.53 10.97
#